data_AF-A0AAW6AW97-F1
#
_entry.id   AF-A0AAW6AW97-F1
#
_cell.length_a   1.000
_cell.length_b   1.000
_cell.length_c   1.000
_cell.angle_alpha   90.00
_cell.angle_beta   90.00
_cell.angle_gamma   90.00
#
_symmetry.space_group_name_H-M   'P 1'
#
loop_
_entity.id
_entity.type
_entity.pdbx_description
1 polymer ?
#
loop_
_entity_poly.entity_id
_entity_poly.type
_entity_poly.pdbx_seq_one_letter_code
_entity_poly.pdbx_strand_id
1 'polypeptide(L)' 'MDDRKLTVYNGRGAFKKSPPQILLQGNWLEQAGFSTGDKITVKCQQGQLIITKNEPSAEHEK' A
#
# COMPACT_ATOMS: atom_id res chain seq x y z
N MET A 1 -8.63 -11.61 -11.43
CA MET A 1 -8.02 -10.44 -10.75
C MET A 1 -8.22 -9.27 -11.67
N ASP A 2 -8.91 -8.23 -11.21
CA ASP A 2 -9.16 -7.04 -12.03
C ASP A 2 -8.01 -6.04 -11.86
N ASP A 3 -7.45 -5.61 -12.98
CA ASP A 3 -6.43 -4.57 -12.98
C ASP A 3 -7.04 -3.22 -12.58
N ARG A 4 -6.41 -2.55 -11.62
CA ARG A 4 -6.78 -1.19 -11.22
C ARG A 4 -5.81 -0.20 -11.84
N LYS A 5 -6.32 0.64 -12.76
CA LYS A 5 -5.55 1.73 -13.36
C LYS A 5 -5.56 2.92 -12.41
N LEU A 6 -4.38 3.32 -11.94
CA LEU A 6 -4.20 4.45 -11.04
C LEU A 6 -3.22 5.46 -11.64
N THR A 7 -3.27 6.68 -11.15
CA THR A 7 -2.39 7.77 -11.57
C THR A 7 -1.45 8.15 -10.43
N VAL A 8 -0.19 8.43 -10.75
CA VAL A 8 0.75 9.04 -9.81
C VAL A 8 0.44 10.53 -9.74
N TYR A 9 0.14 11.02 -8.54
CA TYR A 9 -0.19 12.42 -8.30
C TYR A 9 0.97 13.13 -7.60
N ASN A 10 0.88 14.46 -7.55
CA ASN A 10 1.69 15.24 -6.63
C ASN A 10 1.13 15.09 -5.20
N GLY A 11 2.03 14.78 -4.27
CA GLY A 11 1.74 14.68 -2.84
C GLY A 11 1.22 16.00 -2.30
N ARG A 12 0.17 15.90 -1.47
CA ARG A 12 -0.51 17.03 -0.86
C ARG A 12 0.05 17.27 0.54
N GLY A 13 0.37 18.51 0.88
CA GLY A 13 0.91 18.88 2.19
C GLY A 13 1.82 20.11 2.10
N ALA A 14 2.33 20.54 3.26
CA ALA A 14 3.30 21.62 3.35
C ALA A 14 4.72 21.15 2.93
N PHE A 15 4.85 20.70 1.69
CA PHE A 15 6.13 20.30 1.10
C PHE A 15 6.74 21.46 0.33
N LYS A 16 8.05 21.66 0.46
CA LYS A 16 8.80 22.62 -0.37
C LYS A 16 8.74 22.25 -1.86
N LYS A 17 8.66 20.93 -2.15
CA LYS A 17 8.38 20.34 -3.46
C LYS A 17 7.51 19.11 -3.24
N SER A 18 6.35 19.04 -3.88
CA SER A 18 5.46 17.89 -3.75
C SER A 18 6.13 16.60 -4.24
N PRO A 19 6.22 15.56 -3.40
CA PRO A 19 6.74 14.26 -3.82
C PRO A 19 5.72 13.53 -4.73
N PRO A 20 6.12 12.53 -5.52
CA PRO A 20 5.17 11.65 -6.19
C PRO A 20 4.38 10.81 -5.17
N GLN A 21 3.08 10.63 -5.40
CA GLN A 21 2.17 9.90 -4.50
C GLN A 21 1.23 8.98 -5.29
N ILE A 22 1.09 7.75 -4.83
CA ILE A 22 0.07 6.79 -5.30
C ILE A 22 -0.98 6.67 -4.18
N LEU A 23 -2.26 6.83 -4.52
CA LEU A 23 -3.35 6.61 -3.58
C LEU A 23 -3.98 5.24 -3.85
N LEU A 24 -3.81 4.32 -2.92
CA LEU A 24 -4.49 3.03 -2.91
C LEU A 24 -5.67 3.15 -1.95
N GLN A 25 -6.88 3.37 -2.48
CA GLN A 25 -8.09 3.55 -1.68
C GLN A 25 -9.30 2.91 -2.38
N GLY A 26 -10.23 2.38 -1.58
CA GLY A 26 -11.51 1.82 -2.01
C GLY A 26 -11.73 0.38 -1.54
N ASN A 27 -12.99 -0.07 -1.58
CA ASN A 27 -13.44 -1.39 -1.10
C ASN A 27 -12.74 -2.58 -1.79
N TRP A 28 -12.09 -2.35 -2.93
CA TRP A 28 -11.31 -3.37 -3.62
C TRP A 28 -10.07 -3.82 -2.83
N LEU A 29 -9.58 -3.01 -1.89
CA LEU A 29 -8.48 -3.40 -0.99
C LEU A 29 -8.91 -4.55 -0.08
N GLU A 30 -10.13 -4.50 0.47
CA GLU A 30 -10.68 -5.57 1.30
C GLU A 30 -10.87 -6.85 0.49
N GLN A 31 -11.35 -6.72 -0.76
CA GLN A 31 -11.47 -7.84 -1.70
C GLN A 31 -10.09 -8.45 -2.04
N ALA A 32 -9.03 -7.65 -1.99
CA ALA A 32 -7.64 -8.09 -2.17
C ALA A 32 -6.98 -8.59 -0.86
N GLY A 33 -7.71 -8.64 0.25
CA GLY A 33 -7.24 -9.16 1.54
C GLY A 33 -6.55 -8.13 2.45
N PHE A 34 -6.64 -6.84 2.13
CA PHE A 34 -6.12 -5.73 2.94
C PHE A 34 -7.26 -5.05 3.70
N SER A 35 -7.18 -5.10 5.03
CA SER A 35 -8.12 -4.52 5.97
C SER A 35 -7.48 -3.37 6.76
N THR A 36 -8.32 -2.51 7.34
CA THR A 36 -7.86 -1.46 8.25
C THR A 36 -7.12 -2.07 9.44
N GLY A 37 -5.93 -1.55 9.74
CA GLY A 37 -5.08 -2.05 10.83
C GLY A 37 -4.05 -3.10 10.40
N ASP A 38 -4.13 -3.62 9.17
CA ASP A 38 -3.11 -4.53 8.65
C ASP A 38 -1.75 -3.84 8.54
N LYS A 39 -0.72 -4.53 9.02
CA LYS A 39 0.67 -4.13 8.75
C LYS A 39 1.05 -4.64 7.36
N ILE A 40 1.72 -3.82 6.57
CA ILE A 40 2.16 -4.17 5.22
C ILE A 40 3.65 -3.88 5.04
N THR A 41 4.25 -4.55 4.07
CA THR A 41 5.60 -4.27 3.57
C THR A 41 5.51 -3.91 2.09
N VAL A 42 6.26 -2.88 1.68
CA VAL A 42 6.38 -2.48 0.27
C VAL A 42 7.82 -2.71 -0.17
N LYS A 43 8.02 -3.61 -1.13
CA LYS A 43 9.31 -3.78 -1.81
C LYS A 43 9.35 -2.85 -3.02
N CYS A 44 10.36 -1.98 -3.04
CA CYS A 44 10.58 -1.01 -4.12
C CYS A 44 11.62 -1.54 -5.11
N GLN A 45 11.23 -1.65 -6.37
CA GLN A 45 12.10 -2.01 -7.50
C GLN A 45 11.92 -0.98 -8.63
N GLN A 46 12.82 -0.99 -9.60
CA GLN A 46 12.74 -0.05 -10.72
C GLN A 46 11.45 -0.31 -11.52
N GLY A 47 10.53 0.65 -11.51
CA GLY A 47 9.24 0.54 -12.22
C GLY A 47 8.21 -0.38 -11.55
N GLN A 48 8.49 -0.95 -10.38
CA GLN A 48 7.60 -1.90 -9.72
C GLN A 48 7.57 -1.71 -8.20
N LEU A 49 6.37 -1.75 -7.63
CA LEU A 49 6.15 -1.85 -6.19
C LEU A 49 5.40 -3.14 -5.91
N ILE A 50 5.91 -3.95 -4.99
CA ILE A 50 5.23 -5.16 -4.51
C ILE A 50 4.78 -4.89 -3.08
N ILE A 51 3.46 -4.90 -2.86
CA ILE A 51 2.84 -4.66 -1.56
C ILE A 51 2.38 -6.01 -1.02
N THR A 52 2.77 -6.32 0.20
CA THR A 52 2.45 -7.60 0.84
C THR A 52 2.00 -7.35 2.27
N LYS A 53 0.90 -7.99 2.67
CA LYS A 53 0.45 -7.99 4.05
C LYS A 53 1.48 -8.75 4.90
N ASN A 54 1.82 -8.19 6.06
CA ASN A 54 2.65 -8.88 7.02
C ASN A 54 1.77 -9.89 7.74
N GLU A 55 2.19 -11.15 7.74
CA GLU A 55 1.58 -12.12 8.63
C GLU A 55 1.72 -11.61 10.07
N PRO A 56 0.66 -11.61 10.88
CA PRO A 56 0.83 -11.45 12.30
C PRO A 56 1.76 -12.60 12.72
N SER A 57 2.95 -12.27 13.21
CA SER A 57 3.79 -13.27 13.87
C SER A 57 2.90 -13.88 14.94
N ALA A 58 2.52 -15.14 14.74
CA ALA A 58 1.98 -15.97 15.80
C ALA A 58 3.12 -16.20 16.79
N GLU A 59 3.49 -15.16 17.53
CA GLU A 59 4.10 -15.30 18.84
C GLU A 59 2.99 -15.79 19.78
N HIS A 60 2.65 -17.06 19.61
CA HIS A 60 2.11 -17.85 20.71
C HIS A 60 3.26 -18.08 21.69
N GLU A 61 3.08 -17.50 22.87
CA GLU A 61 3.42 -18.05 24.18
C GLU A 61 4.90 -18.23 24.53
N LYS A 62 5.36 -17.38 25.45
CA LYS A 62 5.93 -17.89 26.70
C LYS A 62 5.63 -16.97 27.88
#